data_AF-A0A1J3GZ26-F1
#
_entry.id   AF-A0A1J3GZ26-F1
#
_cell.length_a   1.000
_cell.length_b   1.000
_cell.length_c   1.000
_cell.angle_alpha   90.00
_cell.angle_beta   90.00
_cell.angle_gamma   90.00
#
_symmetry.space_group_name_H-M   'P 1'
#
loop_
_entity.id
_entity.type
_entity.pdbx_description
1 polymer ?
#
loop_
_entity_poly.entity_id
_entity_poly.type
_entity_poly.pdbx_seq_one_letter_code
_entity_poly.pdbx_strand_id
1 'polypeptide(L)'
;LVQCMPDMTTFDCSSCLQQIIKKLPRDKIGARILWTTCTLRYDHYPFYNETLRDPPLPKPVISSFHVTTRRKKTYEIATADNDGDDITTAG
;
A
#
# COMPACT_ATOMS: atom_id res chain seq x y z
N LEU A 1 13.27 -1.42 16.25
CA LEU A 1 11.85 -1.52 16.61
C LEU A 1 11.32 -2.81 16.06
N VAL A 2 10.56 -3.52 16.88
CA VAL A 2 9.76 -4.66 16.45
C VAL A 2 8.34 -4.46 16.97
N GLN A 3 7.35 -4.83 16.17
CA GLN A 3 5.96 -4.85 16.61
C GLN A 3 5.31 -6.13 16.08
N CYS A 4 4.48 -6.74 16.91
CA CYS A 4 3.64 -7.88 16.55
C CYS A 4 2.18 -7.45 16.63
N MET A 5 1.32 -8.17 15.91
CA MET A 5 -0.13 -7.99 16.04
C MET A 5 -0.59 -8.28 17.49
N PRO A 6 -1.55 -7.50 18.02
CA PRO A 6 -1.94 -7.56 19.43
C PRO A 6 -2.63 -8.87 19.83
N ASP A 7 -3.21 -9.60 18.87
CA ASP A 7 -3.91 -10.87 19.04
C ASP A 7 -3.00 -12.11 18.89
N MET A 8 -1.70 -11.91 18.67
CA MET A 8 -0.74 -12.98 18.44
C MET A 8 -0.16 -13.54 19.74
N THR A 9 0.10 -14.85 19.79
CA THR A 9 0.82 -15.44 20.93
C THR A 9 2.28 -15.00 20.94
N THR A 10 2.93 -15.09 22.10
CA THR A 10 4.36 -14.78 22.24
C THR A 10 5.24 -15.69 21.39
N PHE A 11 4.86 -16.96 21.28
CA PHE A 11 5.56 -17.95 20.46
C PHE A 11 5.49 -17.59 18.97
N ASP A 12 4.29 -17.29 18.48
CA ASP A 12 4.09 -16.94 17.07
C ASP A 12 4.83 -15.64 16.74
N CYS A 13 4.75 -14.63 17.62
CA CYS A 13 5.48 -13.37 17.47
C CYS A 13 6.99 -13.61 17.38
N SER A 14 7.56 -14.42 18.27
CA SER A 14 8.98 -14.77 18.25
C SER A 14 9.36 -15.49 16.95
N SER A 15 8.57 -16.49 16.54
CA SER A 15 8.78 -17.22 15.28
C SER A 15 8.75 -16.29 14.07
N CYS A 16 7.77 -15.38 14.02
CA CYS A 16 7.65 -14.38 12.97
C CYS A 16 8.89 -13.47 12.90
N LEU A 17 9.30 -12.92 14.04
CA LEU A 17 10.46 -12.03 14.12
C LEU A 17 11.74 -12.74 13.72
N GLN A 18 11.96 -13.99 14.14
CA GLN A 18 13.12 -14.79 13.72
C GLN A 18 13.18 -14.96 12.20
N GLN A 19 12.04 -15.18 11.55
CA GLN A 19 11.98 -15.30 10.10
C GLN A 19 12.29 -13.98 9.39
N ILE A 20 11.81 -12.86 9.92
CA ILE A 20 12.11 -11.53 9.37
C ILE A 20 13.61 -11.19 9.55
N ILE A 21 14.18 -11.47 10.71
CA ILE A 21 15.61 -11.19 11.00
C ILE A 21 16.52 -11.93 10.02
N LYS A 22 16.19 -13.19 9.66
CA LYS A 22 16.93 -13.97 8.67
C LYS A 22 16.94 -13.35 7.27
N LYS A 23 15.96 -12.49 6.96
CA LYS A 23 15.81 -11.81 5.67
C LYS A 23 16.42 -10.41 5.64
N LEU A 24 17.03 -9.95 6.75
CA LEU A 24 17.61 -8.62 6.79
C LEU A 24 18.84 -8.51 5.87
N PRO A 25 18.94 -7.45 5.07
CA PRO A 25 20.16 -7.16 4.33
C PRO A 25 21.27 -6.78 5.31
N ARG A 26 22.46 -7.37 5.14
CA ARG A 26 23.61 -7.17 6.04
C ARG A 26 24.49 -5.98 5.66
N ASP A 27 24.33 -5.48 4.44
CA ASP A 27 25.12 -4.40 3.83
C ASP A 27 24.41 -3.04 3.85
N LYS A 28 23.31 -2.92 4.61
CA LYS A 28 22.50 -1.70 4.66
C LYS A 28 22.54 -1.07 6.05
N ILE A 29 22.55 0.26 6.05
CA ILE A 29 22.58 1.09 7.27
C ILE A 29 21.21 1.07 7.99
N GLY A 30 20.14 0.71 7.27
CA GLY A 30 18.80 0.54 7.80
C GLY A 30 17.96 -0.41 6.94
N ALA A 31 16.91 -0.97 7.53
CA ALA A 31 15.96 -1.84 6.88
C ALA A 31 14.57 -1.73 7.53
N ARG A 32 13.53 -1.90 6.70
CA ARG A 32 12.14 -2.00 7.15
C ARG A 32 11.47 -3.16 6.45
N ILE A 33 10.95 -4.11 7.21
CA ILE A 33 10.21 -5.26 6.71
C ILE A 33 8.82 -5.24 7.35
N LEU A 34 7.79 -5.22 6.52
CA LEU A 34 6.39 -5.17 6.91
C LEU A 34 5.71 -6.48 6.56
N TRP A 35 5.41 -7.31 7.55
CA TRP A 35 4.45 -8.40 7.39
C TRP A 35 3.15 -8.05 8.10
N THR A 36 2.10 -8.80 7.75
CA THR A 36 0.77 -8.67 8.37
C THR A 36 0.80 -9.00 9.85
N THR A 37 1.69 -9.90 10.28
CA THR A 37 1.74 -10.42 11.66
C THR A 37 2.83 -9.78 12.52
N CYS A 38 3.99 -9.45 11.95
CA CYS A 38 5.03 -8.71 12.64
C CYS A 38 5.80 -7.78 11.70
N THR A 39 6.37 -6.73 12.27
CA THR A 39 7.15 -5.71 11.56
C THR A 39 8.48 -5.52 12.25
N LEU A 40 9.51 -5.26 11.46
CA LEU A 40 10.85 -4.92 11.93
C LEU A 40 11.31 -3.65 11.23
N ARG A 41 11.75 -2.67 12.02
CA ARG A 41 12.47 -1.49 11.53
C ARG A 41 13.78 -1.34 12.30
N TYR A 42 14.87 -1.25 11.56
CA TYR A 42 16.18 -0.83 12.06
C TYR A 42 16.64 0.35 11.22
N ASP A 43 17.14 1.39 11.87
CA ASP A 43 17.56 2.62 11.23
C ASP A 43 18.69 3.22 12.09
N HIS A 44 19.62 3.91 11.44
CA HIS A 44 20.71 4.61 12.13
C HIS A 44 20.24 5.95 12.71
N TYR A 45 19.15 6.51 12.19
CA TYR A 45 18.53 7.69 12.75
C TYR A 45 17.53 7.30 13.86
N PRO A 46 17.49 8.01 15.00
CA PRO A 46 16.49 7.76 16.04
C PRO A 46 15.07 7.99 15.50
N PHE A 47 14.16 7.06 15.76
CA PHE A 47 12.77 7.14 15.25
C PHE A 47 11.70 6.78 16.30
N TYR A 48 12.11 6.54 17.54
CA TYR A 48 11.23 6.10 18.64
C TYR A 48 10.63 7.27 19.43
N ASN A 49 11.28 8.43 19.35
CA ASN A 49 10.94 9.65 20.12
C ASN A 49 10.51 10.80 19.23
N GLU A 50 10.37 10.59 17.92
CA GLU A 50 9.58 11.52 17.11
C GLU A 50 8.18 11.42 17.68
N THR A 51 7.71 12.48 18.35
CA THR A 51 6.30 12.60 18.76
C THR A 51 5.49 12.16 17.56
N LEU A 52 4.77 11.03 17.70
CA LEU A 52 3.71 10.66 16.78
C LEU A 52 2.79 11.86 16.81
N ARG A 53 3.00 12.78 15.87
CA ARG A 53 2.03 13.81 15.59
C ARG A 53 0.88 12.98 15.11
N ASP A 54 -0.12 12.78 15.96
CA ASP A 54 -1.28 11.99 15.63
C ASP A 54 -1.68 12.42 14.22
N PRO A 55 -1.75 11.50 13.23
CA PRO A 55 -2.29 11.87 11.96
C PRO A 55 -3.62 12.55 12.29
N PRO A 56 -3.84 13.80 11.80
CA PRO A 56 -5.02 14.56 12.20
C PRO A 56 -6.21 13.63 12.05
N LEU A 57 -7.01 13.46 13.12
CA LEU A 57 -8.11 12.51 13.11
C LEU A 57 -8.85 12.67 11.78
N PRO A 58 -9.10 11.58 11.03
CA PRO A 58 -9.89 11.69 9.81
C PRO A 58 -11.17 12.41 10.20
N LYS A 59 -11.35 13.63 9.68
CA LYS A 59 -12.56 14.40 9.94
C LYS A 59 -13.73 13.50 9.57
N PRO A 60 -14.81 13.44 10.37
CA PRO A 60 -15.96 12.62 10.03
C PRO A 60 -16.38 12.98 8.60
N VAL A 61 -16.20 12.02 7.69
CA VAL A 61 -16.61 12.17 6.30
C VAL A 61 -18.12 12.05 6.33
N ILE A 62 -18.80 13.20 6.43
CA ILE A 62 -20.25 13.27 6.24
C ILE A 62 -20.46 12.89 4.77
N SER A 63 -20.81 11.63 4.53
CA SER A 63 -21.16 11.13 3.21
C SER A 63 -22.50 11.76 2.82
N SER A 64 -22.46 12.97 2.25
CA SER A 64 -23.62 13.53 1.56
C SER A 64 -23.82 12.72 0.28
N PHE A 65 -24.72 11.74 0.34
CA PHE A 65 -25.23 11.05 -0.84
C PHE A 65 -25.96 12.08 -1.71
N HIS A 66 -25.22 12.77 -2.57
CA HIS A 66 -25.84 13.52 -3.65
C HIS A 66 -26.37 12.48 -4.64
N VAL A 67 -27.69 12.34 -4.70
CA VAL A 67 -28.38 11.57 -5.74
C VAL A 67 -28.14 12.30 -7.06
N THR A 68 -27.01 12.03 -7.71
CA THR A 68 -26.76 12.49 -9.08
C THR A 68 -27.47 11.55 -10.02
N THR A 69 -28.63 11.97 -10.50
CA THR A 69 -29.34 11.31 -11.59
C THR A 69 -28.41 11.25 -12.82
N ARG A 70 -28.10 10.03 -13.30
CA ARG A 70 -27.26 9.83 -14.49
C ARG A 70 -27.97 10.39 -15.73
N ARG A 71 -27.48 11.49 -16.30
CA ARG A 71 -27.63 11.80 -17.73
C ARG A 71 -26.35 11.35 -18.45
N LYS A 72 -26.42 10.27 -19.24
CA LYS A 72 -25.33 9.91 -20.17
C LYS A 72 -25.26 10.97 -21.27
N LYS A 73 -24.12 11.64 -21.42
CA LYS A 73 -23.74 12.27 -22.68
C LYS A 73 -22.25 12.07 -22.94
N THR A 74 -22.01 11.41 -24.07
CA THR A 74 -20.78 11.07 -24.77
C THR A 74 -19.79 12.24 -24.86
N TYR A 75 -18.50 11.99 -24.67
CA TYR A 75 -17.43 12.91 -25.05
C TYR A 75 -16.37 12.14 -25.84
N GLU A 76 -16.05 12.69 -27.00
CA GLU A 76 -15.20 12.15 -28.07
C GLU A 76 -13.73 12.16 -27.64
N ILE A 77 -12.97 11.12 -28.01
CA ILE A 77 -11.51 11.06 -27.80
C ILE A 77 -10.87 10.87 -29.18
N ALA A 78 -10.02 11.84 -29.54
CA ALA A 78 -9.32 11.95 -30.81
C ALA A 78 -8.43 10.73 -31.11
N THR A 79 -8.54 10.22 -32.34
CA THR A 79 -7.68 9.17 -32.90
C THR A 79 -6.56 9.80 -33.73
N ALA A 80 -5.32 9.47 -33.41
CA ALA A 80 -4.18 9.68 -34.28
C ALA A 80 -3.34 8.40 -34.27
N ASP A 81 -3.68 7.45 -35.14
CA ASP A 81 -2.80 6.36 -35.54
C ASP A 81 -2.93 6.19 -37.06
N ASN A 82 -1.77 6.18 -37.73
CA ASN A 82 -1.60 6.23 -39.17
C ASN A 82 -1.86 4.88 -39.84
N ASP A 83 -2.37 4.98 -41.07
CA ASP A 83 -2.17 4.15 -42.26
C ASP A 83 -2.27 2.61 -42.22
N GLY A 84 -3.10 2.12 -43.14
CA GLY A 84 -2.86 0.92 -43.96
C GLY A 84 -3.39 -0.39 -43.39
N ASP A 85 -4.57 -0.86 -43.78
CA ASP A 85 -4.94 -1.57 -45.02
C ASP A 85 -5.01 -3.10 -44.85
N ASP A 86 -5.87 -3.72 -45.66
CA ASP A 86 -6.08 -5.17 -45.89
C ASP A 86 -7.13 -5.90 -45.00
N ILE A 87 -8.40 -5.96 -45.41
CA ILE A 87 -9.09 -6.97 -46.29
C ILE A 87 -9.47 -8.27 -45.55
N THR A 88 -10.74 -8.41 -45.18
CA THR A 88 -11.80 -9.26 -45.81
C THR A 88 -11.67 -10.78 -45.56
N THR A 89 -12.71 -11.36 -44.95
CA THR A 89 -13.56 -12.44 -45.52
C THR A 89 -13.98 -13.49 -44.50
N ALA A 90 -15.29 -13.76 -44.56
CA ALA A 90 -16.09 -14.72 -43.84
C ALA A 90 -15.74 -16.20 -44.10
N GLY A 91 -16.32 -17.06 -43.26
CA GLY A 91 -16.43 -18.51 -43.43
C GLY A 91 -17.11 -19.13 -42.23
#